data_AF-A0ABD3Z3M6-F1
#
_entry.id   AF-A0ABD3Z3M6-F1
#
_cell.length_a   1.000
_cell.length_b   1.000
_cell.length_c   1.000
_cell.angle_alpha   90.00
_cell.angle_beta   90.00
_cell.angle_gamma   90.00
#
_symmetry.space_group_name_H-M   'P 1'
#
loop_
_entity.id
_entity.type
_entity.pdbx_description
1 polymer ?
#
loop_
_entity_poly.entity_id
_entity_poly.type
_entity_poly.pdbx_seq_one_letter_code
_entity_poly.pdbx_strand_id
1 'polypeptide(L)'
;MNMPPSSGIGFDRSDLAIIAAINHVGVAMGRKRLVQKRLERGELIAPFGEKTLKCHQHYYVSTLSGRQWPKIDAFIGWLRELAG
;
A
#
# COMPACT_ATOMS: atom_id res chain seq x y z
N MET A 1 -27.95 -22.08 -13.16
CA MET A 1 -26.98 -22.21 -12.05
C MET A 1 -25.83 -21.26 -12.39
N ASN A 2 -25.82 -20.04 -11.83
CA ASN A 2 -24.72 -19.09 -12.09
C ASN A 2 -23.48 -19.61 -11.36
N MET A 3 -22.46 -20.01 -12.12
CA MET A 3 -21.15 -20.31 -11.56
C MET A 3 -20.68 -19.07 -10.79
N PRO A 4 -20.23 -19.17 -9.53
CA PRO A 4 -19.56 -18.05 -8.91
C PRO A 4 -18.41 -17.66 -9.85
N PRO A 5 -18.24 -16.36 -10.19
CA PRO A 5 -17.13 -15.96 -11.03
C PRO A 5 -15.86 -16.51 -10.38
N SER A 6 -14.99 -17.12 -11.20
CA SER A 6 -13.72 -17.64 -10.71
C SER A 6 -13.11 -16.61 -9.77
N SER A 7 -12.84 -17.02 -8.53
CA SER A 7 -12.13 -16.20 -7.57
C SER A 7 -10.86 -15.72 -8.29
N GLY A 8 -10.78 -14.43 -8.60
CA GLY A 8 -9.68 -13.89 -9.39
C GLY A 8 -8.33 -14.26 -8.78
N ILE A 9 -7.25 -14.01 -9.53
CA ILE A 9 -5.90 -14.31 -9.06
C ILE A 9 -5.63 -13.55 -7.75
N GLY A 10 -5.29 -14.31 -6.71
CA GLY A 10 -4.99 -13.78 -5.37
C GLY A 10 -3.50 -13.77 -5.10
N PHE A 11 -3.03 -12.70 -4.44
CA PHE A 11 -1.65 -12.58 -3.96
C PHE A 11 -1.66 -12.18 -2.49
N ASP A 12 -0.78 -12.78 -1.70
CA ASP A 12 -0.55 -12.46 -0.29
C ASP A 12 0.23 -11.14 -0.10
N ARG A 13 0.97 -10.73 -1.13
CA ARG A 13 1.78 -9.52 -1.15
C ARG A 13 1.28 -8.51 -2.20
N SER A 14 1.20 -7.24 -1.79
CA SER A 14 0.70 -6.17 -2.66
C SER A 14 1.59 -5.90 -3.89
N ASP A 15 2.90 -6.09 -3.79
CA ASP A 15 3.82 -5.91 -4.92
C ASP A 15 3.59 -6.92 -6.05
N LEU A 16 3.22 -8.16 -5.72
CA LEU A 16 2.88 -9.17 -6.73
C LEU A 16 1.61 -8.80 -7.50
N ALA A 17 0.58 -8.29 -6.80
CA ALA A 17 -0.62 -7.77 -7.44
C ALA A 17 -0.32 -6.57 -8.36
N ILE A 18 0.61 -5.69 -7.96
CA ILE A 18 1.08 -4.57 -8.79
C ILE A 18 1.81 -5.08 -10.04
N ILE A 19 2.72 -6.04 -9.90
CA ILE A 19 3.45 -6.64 -11.04
C ILE A 19 2.48 -7.28 -12.02
N ALA A 20 1.49 -8.03 -11.54
CA ALA A 20 0.47 -8.64 -12.39
C ALA A 20 -0.32 -7.58 -13.19
N ALA A 21 -0.73 -6.48 -12.55
CA ALA A 21 -1.43 -5.38 -13.22
C ALA A 21 -0.56 -4.69 -14.29
N ILE A 22 0.72 -4.45 -14.00
CA ILE A 22 1.67 -3.87 -14.98
C ILE A 22 1.82 -4.79 -16.19
N ASN A 23 1.87 -6.11 -15.99
CA ASN A 23 2.00 -7.10 -17.06
C ASN A 23 0.66 -7.49 -17.69
N HIS A 24 -0.35 -6.60 -17.62
CA HIS A 24 -1.64 -6.76 -18.27
C HIS A 24 -2.46 -8.01 -17.85
N VAL A 25 -2.15 -8.61 -16.70
CA VAL A 25 -2.87 -9.78 -16.19
C VAL A 25 -4.30 -9.42 -15.75
N GLY A 26 -4.53 -8.16 -15.36
CA GLY A 26 -5.86 -7.69 -14.97
C GLY A 26 -5.82 -6.37 -14.20
N VAL A 27 -6.88 -6.13 -13.41
CA VAL A 27 -7.04 -4.95 -12.55
C VAL A 27 -6.79 -5.32 -11.10
N ALA A 28 -5.98 -4.53 -10.40
CA ALA A 28 -5.69 -4.69 -8.97
C ALA A 28 -6.24 -3.52 -8.14
N MET A 29 -6.70 -3.80 -6.92
CA MET A 29 -7.04 -2.79 -5.91
C MET A 29 -5.91 -2.68 -4.89
N GLY A 30 -5.48 -1.45 -4.57
CA GLY A 30 -4.37 -1.23 -3.66
C GLY A 30 -4.20 0.21 -3.20
N ARG A 31 -3.14 0.47 -2.41
CA ARG A 31 -2.83 1.81 -1.90
C ARG A 31 -2.26 2.69 -3.02
N LYS A 32 -2.97 3.77 -3.38
CA LYS A 32 -2.55 4.76 -4.40
C LYS A 32 -1.09 5.19 -4.22
N ARG A 33 -0.67 5.47 -2.98
CA ARG A 33 0.71 5.88 -2.63
C ARG A 33 1.78 4.89 -3.09
N LEU A 34 1.49 3.58 -3.15
CA LEU A 34 2.46 2.55 -3.56
C LEU A 34 2.64 2.49 -5.09
N VAL A 35 1.68 3.01 -5.87
CA VAL A 35 1.68 2.96 -7.34
C VAL A 35 1.75 4.33 -7.99
N GLN A 36 1.82 5.41 -7.21
CA GLN A 36 1.79 6.80 -7.67
C GLN A 36 2.79 7.07 -8.82
N LYS A 37 4.07 6.68 -8.64
CA LYS A 37 5.10 6.84 -9.69
C LYS A 37 4.78 6.09 -10.99
N ARG A 38 4.09 4.96 -10.91
CA ARG A 38 3.73 4.13 -12.07
C ARG A 38 2.54 4.72 -12.81
N LEU A 39 1.59 5.31 -12.08
CA LEU A 39 0.51 6.12 -12.64
C LEU A 39 1.07 7.35 -13.37
N GLU A 40 2.01 8.07 -12.75
CA GLU A 40 2.68 9.23 -13.33
C GLU A 40 3.46 8.89 -14.61
N ARG A 41 4.08 7.70 -14.67
CA ARG A 41 4.82 7.22 -15.85
C ARG A 41 3.91 6.57 -16.91
N GLY A 42 2.62 6.44 -16.67
CA GLY A 42 1.68 5.78 -17.59
C GLY A 42 1.82 4.26 -17.66
N GLU A 43 2.60 3.64 -16.77
CA GLU A 43 2.74 2.17 -16.68
C GLU A 43 1.48 1.52 -16.09
N LEU A 44 0.67 2.30 -15.37
CA LEU A 44 -0.63 1.93 -14.86
C LEU A 44 -1.62 3.06 -15.13
N ILE A 45 -2.91 2.72 -15.20
CA ILE A 45 -4.01 3.68 -15.19
C ILE A 45 -4.92 3.40 -13.98
N ALA A 46 -5.67 4.40 -13.54
CA ALA A 46 -6.73 4.24 -12.53
C ALA A 46 -8.10 4.18 -13.23
N PRO A 47 -8.59 2.99 -13.63
CA PRO A 47 -9.77 2.87 -14.51
C PRO A 47 -11.07 3.38 -13.87
N PHE A 48 -11.08 3.55 -12.54
CA PHE A 48 -12.23 4.02 -11.78
C PHE A 48 -12.04 5.43 -11.19
N GLY A 49 -11.03 6.18 -11.64
CA GLY A 49 -10.75 7.54 -11.17
C GLY A 49 -10.49 7.61 -9.66
N GLU A 50 -11.04 8.63 -8.99
CA GLU A 50 -10.87 8.89 -7.55
C GLU A 50 -11.81 8.05 -6.65
N LYS A 51 -12.23 6.86 -7.10
CA LYS A 51 -12.95 5.92 -6.24
C LYS A 51 -12.00 5.32 -5.19
N THR A 52 -11.76 6.08 -4.14
CA THR A 52 -10.94 5.68 -2.99
C THR A 52 -11.80 5.27 -1.81
N LEU A 53 -11.39 4.21 -1.11
CA LEU A 53 -11.98 3.84 0.17
C LEU A 53 -11.14 4.44 1.30
N LYS A 54 -11.81 4.98 2.33
CA LYS A 54 -11.13 5.46 3.53
C LYS A 54 -10.51 4.26 4.26
N CYS A 55 -9.19 4.28 4.37
CA CYS A 55 -8.43 3.30 5.12
C CYS A 55 -8.20 3.86 6.54
N HIS A 56 -8.82 3.24 7.55
CA HIS A 56 -8.69 3.64 8.95
C HIS A 56 -7.40 3.12 9.62
N GLN A 57 -6.64 2.25 8.94
CA GLN A 57 -5.40 1.74 9.48
C GLN A 57 -4.27 2.77 9.37
N HIS A 58 -3.56 2.97 10.47
CA HIS A 58 -2.41 3.87 10.57
C HIS A 58 -1.10 3.08 10.75
N TYR A 59 0.02 3.75 10.51
CA TYR A 59 1.34 3.23 10.89
C TYR A 59 1.58 3.54 12.37
N TYR A 60 2.10 2.55 13.10
CA TYR A 60 2.46 2.69 14.51
C TYR A 60 3.96 2.50 14.67
N VAL A 61 4.55 3.30 15.55
CA VAL A 61 5.90 3.07 16.04
C VAL A 61 5.80 2.37 17.38
N SER A 62 6.48 1.24 17.54
CA SER A 62 6.45 0.45 18.76
C SER A 62 7.88 0.16 19.23
N THR A 63 8.08 0.24 20.54
CA THR A 63 9.35 -0.03 21.21
C THR A 63 9.08 -0.95 22.40
N LEU A 64 10.07 -1.74 22.80
CA LEU A 64 9.94 -2.57 24.01
C LEU A 64 9.69 -1.68 25.24
N SER A 65 8.77 -2.12 26.10
CA SER A 65 8.49 -1.47 27.37
C SER A 65 9.76 -1.32 28.20
N GLY A 66 9.99 -0.12 28.74
CA GLY A 66 11.14 0.20 29.59
C GLY A 66 12.45 0.54 28.86
N ARG A 67 12.52 0.47 27.53
CA ARG A 67 13.71 0.90 26.75
C ARG A 67 13.55 2.30 26.18
N GLN A 68 13.74 3.31 27.02
CA GLN A 68 13.85 4.72 26.59
C GLN A 68 15.30 5.09 26.38
N TRP A 69 15.86 4.62 25.26
CA TRP A 69 17.23 4.96 24.89
C TRP A 69 17.23 6.26 24.08
N PRO A 70 18.13 7.22 24.37
CA PRO A 70 18.17 8.50 23.63
C PRO A 70 18.24 8.35 22.11
N LYS A 71 18.91 7.30 21.60
CA LYS A 71 18.97 6.99 20.17
C LYS A 71 17.64 6.56 19.57
N ILE A 72 16.79 5.87 20.34
CA ILE A 72 15.44 5.49 19.93
C ILE A 72 14.58 6.75 19.86
N ASP A 73 14.63 7.60 20.89
CA ASP A 73 13.86 8.85 20.91
C ASP A 73 14.28 9.79 19.77
N ALA A 74 15.57 9.90 19.50
CA ALA A 74 16.10 10.67 18.36
C ALA A 74 15.56 10.13 17.03
N PHE A 75 15.54 8.81 16.84
CA PHE A 75 15.00 8.18 15.62
C PHE A 75 13.48 8.38 15.49
N ILE A 76 12.73 8.28 16.59
CA ILE A 76 11.29 8.54 16.61
C ILE A 76 11.01 10.02 16.30
N GLY A 77 11.79 10.93 16.85
CA GLY A 77 11.71 12.36 16.56
C GLY A 77 11.91 12.64 15.08
N TRP A 78 13.02 12.14 14.51
CA TRP A 78 13.31 12.23 13.08
C TRP A 78 12.20 11.63 12.20
N LEU A 79 11.66 10.47 12.56
CA LEU A 79 10.54 9.86 11.82
C LEU A 79 9.28 10.74 11.84
N ARG A 80 8.99 11.38 12.97
CA ARG A 80 7.82 12.26 13.10
C ARG A 80 7.98 13.55 12.28
N GLU A 81 9.18 14.11 12.23
CA GLU A 81 9.50 15.27 11.39
C GLU A 81 9.31 14.96 9.89
N LEU A 82 9.66 13.75 9.46
CA LEU A 82 9.47 13.31 8.07
C LEU A 82 8.04 12.89 7.71
N ALA A 83 7.22 12.53 8.71
CA ALA A 83 5.86 12.03 8.51
C ALA A 83 4.79 13.13 8.56
N GLY A 84 5.16 14.34 8.98
CA GLY A 84 4.35 15.56 8.82
C GLY A 84 4.30 16.04 7.38
#